data_AF-A0A937L052-F1
#
_entry.id   AF-A0A937L052-F1
#
_cell.length_a   1.000
_cell.length_b   1.000
_cell.length_c   1.000
_cell.angle_alpha   90.00
_cell.angle_beta   90.00
_cell.angle_gamma   90.00
#
_symmetry.space_group_name_H-M   'P 1'
#
loop_
_entity.id
_entity.type
_entity.pdbx_description
1 polymer ?
#
loop_
_entity_poly.entity_id
_entity_poly.type
_entity_poly.pdbx_seq_one_letter_code
_entity_poly.pdbx_strand_id
1 'polypeptide(L)' 'MMQHENLLGEILGLKTIKEIYFQDYQGAVKSLGAWGGDFVLASGDKNTPDYFKEKGFKVVIPYEEMVY' A
#
# COMPACT_ATOMS: atom_id res chain seq x y z
N MET A 1 -3.54 1.99 -10.43
CA MET A 1 -2.54 1.85 -9.33
C MET A 1 -1.44 0.86 -9.67
N MET A 2 -1.73 -0.43 -9.91
CA MET A 2 -0.68 -1.43 -10.16
C MET A 2 0.21 -1.08 -11.38
N GLN A 3 -0.37 -0.63 -12.49
CA GLN A 3 0.40 -0.21 -13.67
C GLN A 3 1.39 0.92 -13.39
N HIS A 4 1.03 1.85 -12.49
CA HIS A 4 1.87 3.00 -12.18
C HIS A 4 3.03 2.62 -11.26
N GLU A 5 2.82 1.72 -10.29
CA GLU A 5 3.89 1.16 -9.45
C GLU A 5 4.84 0.28 -10.27
N ASN A 6 4.32 -0.59 -11.14
CA ASN A 6 5.15 -1.46 -11.97
C ASN A 6 6.04 -0.67 -12.93
N LEU A 7 5.50 0.37 -13.59
CA LEU A 7 6.27 1.23 -14.48
C LEU A 7 7.39 1.97 -13.72
N LEU A 8 7.11 2.48 -12.52
CA LEU A 8 8.12 3.13 -11.68
C LEU A 8 9.19 2.12 -11.21
N GLY A 9 8.79 0.91 -10.83
CA GLY A 9 9.71 -0.17 -10.47
C GLY A 9 10.62 -0.58 -11.63
N GLU A 10 10.08 -0.72 -12.84
CA GLU A 10 10.84 -1.03 -14.06
C GLU A 10 11.82 0.10 -14.43
N ILE A 11 11.37 1.36 -14.39
CA ILE A 11 12.22 2.52 -14.74
C ILE A 11 13.35 2.72 -13.73
N LEU A 12 13.09 2.48 -12.44
CA LEU A 12 14.05 2.72 -11.36
C LEU A 12 14.86 1.46 -10.99
N GLY A 13 14.49 0.29 -11.51
CA GLY A 13 15.09 -1.00 -11.14
C GLY A 13 14.83 -1.40 -9.68
N LEU A 14 13.76 -0.88 -9.06
CA LEU A 14 13.44 -1.08 -7.66
C LEU A 14 12.21 -1.98 -7.52
N LYS A 15 12.26 -2.92 -6.57
CA LYS A 15 11.07 -3.69 -6.17
C LYS A 15 10.06 -2.74 -5.53
N THR A 16 8.79 -2.89 -5.90
CA THR A 16 7.68 -2.13 -5.32
C THR A 16 7.52 -2.46 -3.83
N ILE A 17 6.89 -1.57 -3.05
CA ILE A 17 6.60 -1.85 -1.63
C ILE A 17 5.73 -3.11 -1.48
N LYS A 18 4.83 -3.35 -2.44
CA LYS A 18 4.02 -4.56 -2.47
C LYS A 18 4.90 -5.81 -2.59
N GLU A 19 5.90 -5.80 -3.46
CA GLU A 19 6.81 -6.94 -3.66
C GLU A 19 7.74 -7.18 -2.47
N ILE A 20 8.05 -6.14 -1.68
CA ILE A 20 8.95 -6.28 -0.53
C ILE A 20 8.19 -6.73 0.72
N TYR A 21 6.98 -6.18 0.96
CA TYR A 21 6.29 -6.31 2.24
C TYR A 21 4.89 -6.95 2.16
N PHE A 22 4.23 -6.94 1.00
CA PHE A 22 2.82 -7.30 0.86
C PHE A 22 2.55 -8.24 -0.33
N GLN A 23 3.45 -9.20 -0.57
CA GLN A 23 3.35 -10.12 -1.73
C GLN A 23 2.08 -10.98 -1.71
N ASP A 24 1.59 -11.30 -0.51
CA ASP A 24 0.38 -12.08 -0.26
C ASP A 24 -0.90 -11.22 -0.28
N TYR A 25 -0.79 -9.90 -0.40
CA TYR A 25 -1.94 -9.01 -0.44
C TYR A 25 -2.58 -8.99 -1.84
N GLN A 26 -3.85 -9.37 -1.91
CA GLN A 26 -4.63 -9.43 -3.15
C GLN A 26 -4.93 -8.05 -3.75
N GLY A 27 -4.95 -7.01 -2.92
CA GLY A 27 -5.23 -5.63 -3.35
C GLY A 27 -4.01 -4.89 -3.91
N ALA A 28 -4.21 -3.63 -4.33
CA ALA A 28 -3.10 -2.76 -4.70
C ALA A 28 -2.55 -2.04 -3.46
N VAL A 29 -1.23 -1.86 -3.41
CA VAL A 29 -0.55 -1.05 -2.40
C VAL A 29 0.31 -0.04 -3.14
N LYS A 30 0.23 1.23 -2.73
CA LYS A 30 1.02 2.33 -3.28
C LYS A 30 1.67 3.10 -2.14
N SER A 31 2.94 3.45 -2.28
CA SER A 31 3.59 4.37 -1.35
C SER A 31 3.00 5.78 -1.47
N LEU A 32 2.66 6.42 -0.36
CA LEU A 32 2.28 7.85 -0.32
C LEU A 32 3.49 8.78 -0.09
N GLY A 33 4.70 8.25 -0.29
CA GLY A 33 5.96 8.90 0.06
C GLY A 33 6.18 10.28 -0.56
N ALA A 34 6.04 11.31 0.28
CA ALA A 34 6.71 12.60 0.11
C ALA A 34 7.65 12.95 1.30
N TRP A 35 7.66 12.13 2.37
CA TRP A 35 8.34 12.45 3.66
C TRP A 35 9.17 11.30 4.26
N GLY A 36 9.55 10.28 3.47
CA GLY A 36 10.37 9.18 3.97
C GLY A 36 9.67 7.84 4.19
N GLY A 37 8.42 7.70 3.74
CA GLY A 37 7.78 6.37 3.58
C GLY A 37 6.88 5.91 4.72
N ASP A 38 6.33 6.84 5.51
CA ASP A 38 5.57 6.49 6.72
C ASP A 38 4.20 5.87 6.47
N PHE A 39 3.61 6.12 5.29
CA PHE A 39 2.27 5.64 4.94
C PHE A 39 2.20 4.98 3.56
N VAL A 40 1.37 3.95 3.50
CA VAL A 40 0.95 3.29 2.25
C VAL A 40 -0.54 3.48 2.06
N LEU A 41 -0.96 3.65 0.82
CA LEU A 41 -2.36 3.58 0.42
C LEU A 41 -2.64 2.18 -0.12
N ALA A 42 -3.62 1.51 0.48
CA ALA A 42 -4.05 0.18 0.06
C ALA A 42 -5.48 0.23 -0.46
N SER A 43 -5.73 -0.48 -1.57
CA SER A 43 -7.09 -0.74 -2.06
C SER A 43 -7.43 -2.20 -1.80
N GLY A 44 -8.63 -2.51 -1.31
CA GLY A 44 -9.08 -3.88 -1.14
C GLY A 44 -10.53 -3.95 -0.66
N ASP A 45 -10.91 -5.09 -0.09
CA ASP A 45 -12.25 -5.35 0.42
C ASP A 45 -12.38 -5.01 1.91
N LYS A 46 -13.50 -5.43 2.52
CA LYS A 46 -13.78 -5.23 3.94
C LYS A 46 -12.79 -5.91 4.89
N ASN A 47 -12.03 -6.90 4.42
CA ASN A 47 -11.03 -7.63 5.21
C ASN A 47 -9.65 -6.95 5.18
N THR A 48 -9.47 -5.97 4.29
CA THR A 48 -8.24 -5.20 4.16
C THR A 48 -7.69 -4.69 5.49
N PRO A 49 -8.49 -4.07 6.38
CA PRO A 49 -7.96 -3.55 7.63
C PRO A 49 -7.39 -4.63 8.53
N ASP A 50 -7.97 -5.83 8.53
CA ASP A 50 -7.53 -6.91 9.39
C ASP A 50 -6.22 -7.52 8.89
N TYR A 51 -6.03 -7.65 7.58
CA TYR A 51 -4.75 -8.04 6.99
C TYR A 51 -3.59 -7.14 7.47
N PHE A 52 -3.78 -5.81 7.44
CA PHE A 52 -2.73 -4.87 7.88
C PHE A 52 -2.50 -4.92 9.39
N LYS A 53 -3.56 -5.09 10.20
CA LYS A 53 -3.42 -5.27 11.66
C LYS A 53 -2.65 -6.55 12.00
N GLU A 54 -2.95 -7.66 11.33
CA GLU A 54 -2.25 -8.94 11.51
C GLU A 54 -0.76 -8.84 11.15
N LYS A 55 -0.41 -8.01 10.16
CA LYS A 55 0.99 -7.70 9.80
C LYS A 55 1.66 -6.71 10.78
N GLY A 56 0.97 -6.21 11.79
CA GLY A 56 1.50 -5.33 12.83
C GLY A 56 1.29 -3.82 12.60
N PHE A 57 0.55 -3.43 11.55
CA PHE A 57 0.21 -2.03 11.31
C PHE A 57 -1.00 -1.62 12.16
N LYS A 58 -0.73 -0.85 13.23
CA LYS A 58 -1.74 -0.46 14.22
C LYS A 58 -2.71 0.62 13.72
N VAL A 59 -2.26 1.44 12.76
CA VAL A 59 -3.01 2.57 12.24
C VAL A 59 -3.47 2.21 10.83
N VAL A 60 -4.77 1.98 10.69
CA VAL A 60 -5.43 1.79 9.39
C VAL A 60 -6.60 2.78 9.35
N ILE A 61 -6.51 3.74 8.43
CA ILE A 61 -7.48 4.84 8.31
C ILE A 61 -8.33 4.57 7.07
N PRO A 62 -9.67 4.42 7.20
CA PRO A 62 -10.56 4.31 6.06
C PRO A 62 -10.48 5.55 5.17
N TYR A 63 -10.55 5.36 3.86
CA TYR A 63 -10.48 6.48 2.91
C TYR A 63 -11.58 7.52 3.14
N GLU A 64 -12.78 7.08 3.52
CA GLU A 64 -13.93 7.93 3.85
C GLU A 64 -13.66 8.92 4.99
N GLU A 65 -12.76 8.59 5.92
CA GLU A 65 -12.36 9.49 7.01
C GLU A 65 -11.33 10.54 6.57
N MET A 66 -10.75 10.39 5.38
CA MET A 66 -9.74 11.30 4.83
C MET A 66 -10.31 12.35 3.87
N VAL A 67 -11.54 12.17 3.39
CA VAL A 67 -12.17 13.08 2.43
C VAL A 67 -13.32 13.82 3.12
N TYR A 68 -13.40 15.13 2.92
CA TYR A 68 -14.47 16.01 3.43
C TYR A 68 -15.39 16.45 2.29
#